data_AF-A0A3D0NZL4-F1
#
_entry.id   AF-A0A3D0NZL4-F1
#
_cell.length_a   1.000
_cell.length_b   1.000
_cell.length_c   1.000
_cell.angle_alpha   90.00
_cell.angle_beta   90.00
_cell.angle_gamma   90.00
#
_symmetry.space_group_name_H-M   'P 1'
#
loop_
_entity.id
_entity.type
_entity.pdbx_description
1 polymer ?
#
loop_
_entity_poly.entity_id
_entity_poly.type
_entity_poly.pdbx_seq_one_letter_code
_entity_poly.pdbx_strand_id
1 'polypeptide(L)'
;MKKRRPGAVAFRAETRPWYRRLLGVVFNRWTFAITGFLAVLGFLTFTYFWFEYSDRIDRRLLSGEVFTPTAGIYSSPKILRKGEAMSSLELVEYLKTAGYIEKNNKADAARSRYSFDANEMLIEPGETAVIDGTRNFPNLRIRFGKDNKSVDSILDLDSGSEANQAFLEPKMLSTIAGEGDGRRRTVKFADLPPHLVKAITVTEDRAFFDHYGVNIRGILRAL
;
A
#
# COMPACT_ATOMS: atom_id res chain seq x y z
N MET A 1 94.35 -41.81 -36.32
CA MET A 1 92.89 -41.50 -36.38
C MET A 1 92.19 -42.38 -35.36
N LYS A 2 91.26 -41.99 -34.48
CA LYS A 2 90.47 -40.76 -34.26
C LYS A 2 89.98 -40.85 -32.79
N LYS A 3 90.37 -39.92 -31.92
CA LYS A 3 89.99 -39.91 -30.48
C LYS A 3 88.51 -39.51 -30.37
N ARG A 4 87.63 -40.39 -29.88
CA ARG A 4 86.21 -40.08 -29.62
C ARG A 4 86.12 -39.14 -28.41
N ARG A 5 85.45 -37.99 -28.57
CA ARG A 5 85.15 -37.04 -27.48
C ARG A 5 83.95 -37.56 -26.66
N PRO A 6 83.94 -37.43 -25.32
CA PRO A 6 82.76 -37.76 -24.52
C PRO A 6 81.63 -36.76 -24.81
N GLY A 7 80.41 -37.28 -24.96
CA GLY A 7 79.22 -36.47 -25.20
C GLY A 7 78.88 -35.60 -24.00
N ALA A 8 78.59 -34.33 -24.24
CA ALA A 8 78.11 -33.41 -23.23
C ALA A 8 76.69 -33.80 -22.81
N VAL A 9 76.48 -34.10 -21.53
CA VAL A 9 75.14 -34.26 -20.95
C VAL A 9 74.58 -32.87 -20.71
N ALA A 10 73.64 -32.44 -21.57
CA ALA A 10 72.95 -31.18 -21.41
C ALA A 10 72.00 -31.24 -20.21
N PHE A 11 72.30 -30.49 -19.15
CA PHE A 11 71.38 -30.29 -18.03
C PHE A 11 70.13 -29.54 -18.54
N ARG A 12 68.98 -30.20 -18.55
CA ARG A 12 67.69 -29.61 -18.88
C ARG A 12 67.14 -28.94 -17.62
N ALA A 13 67.15 -27.61 -17.57
CA ALA A 13 66.59 -26.87 -16.45
C ALA A 13 65.10 -27.23 -16.24
N GLU A 14 64.69 -27.48 -14.99
CA GLU A 14 63.29 -27.75 -14.66
C GLU A 14 62.39 -26.60 -15.09
N THR A 15 61.30 -26.93 -15.76
CA THR A 15 60.32 -25.96 -16.23
C THR A 15 59.65 -25.29 -15.03
N ARG A 16 59.90 -23.99 -14.84
CA ARG A 16 59.24 -23.19 -13.80
C ARG A 16 57.72 -23.43 -13.87
N PRO A 17 57.08 -23.86 -12.77
CA PRO A 17 55.69 -24.29 -12.82
C PRO A 17 54.74 -23.10 -13.05
N TRP A 18 53.67 -23.35 -13.78
CA TRP A 18 52.74 -22.33 -14.30
C TRP A 18 52.11 -21.46 -13.19
N TYR A 19 51.86 -22.02 -12.00
CA TYR A 19 51.30 -21.30 -10.86
C TYR A 19 52.20 -20.16 -10.34
N ARG A 20 53.53 -20.29 -10.44
CA ARG A 20 54.47 -19.21 -10.03
C ARG A 20 54.45 -18.02 -10.98
N ARG A 21 54.12 -18.23 -12.26
CA ARG A 21 53.96 -17.15 -13.25
C ARG A 21 52.65 -16.38 -12.99
N LEU A 22 51.58 -17.11 -12.69
CA LEU A 22 50.29 -16.54 -12.30
C LEU A 22 50.39 -15.74 -11.00
N LEU A 23 51.08 -16.28 -9.99
CA LEU A 23 51.39 -15.57 -8.74
C LEU A 23 52.21 -14.30 -8.99
N GLY A 24 53.20 -14.32 -9.89
CA GLY A 24 54.01 -13.13 -10.21
C GLY A 24 53.23 -12.02 -10.93
N VAL A 25 52.18 -12.36 -11.69
CA VAL A 25 51.28 -11.40 -12.31
C VAL A 25 50.28 -10.85 -11.29
N VAL A 26 49.73 -11.71 -10.43
CA VAL A 26 48.76 -11.30 -9.39
C VAL A 26 49.41 -10.47 -8.29
N PHE A 27 50.62 -10.84 -7.84
CA PHE A 27 51.37 -10.15 -6.78
C PHE A 27 52.37 -9.12 -7.35
N ASN A 28 52.02 -8.42 -8.42
CA ASN A 28 52.80 -7.32 -8.95
C ASN A 28 52.36 -5.99 -8.32
N ARG A 29 53.30 -5.10 -8.03
CA ARG A 29 53.01 -3.74 -7.54
C ARG A 29 52.03 -2.98 -8.45
N TRP A 30 52.07 -3.23 -9.76
CA TRP A 30 51.15 -2.64 -10.73
C TRP A 30 49.73 -3.19 -10.67
N THR A 31 49.56 -4.50 -10.42
CA THR A 31 48.21 -5.09 -10.28
C THR A 31 47.55 -4.58 -9.01
N PHE A 32 48.28 -4.52 -7.89
CA PHE A 32 47.76 -3.91 -6.67
C PHE A 32 47.42 -2.43 -6.84
N ALA A 33 48.24 -1.66 -7.56
CA ALA A 33 47.95 -0.25 -7.84
C ALA A 33 46.69 -0.06 -8.69
N ILE A 34 46.54 -0.85 -9.77
CA ILE A 34 45.36 -0.77 -10.66
C ILE A 34 44.11 -1.24 -9.92
N THR A 35 44.16 -2.37 -9.21
CA THR A 35 43.02 -2.87 -8.43
C THR A 35 42.65 -1.89 -7.32
N GLY A 36 43.63 -1.31 -6.63
CA GLY A 36 43.39 -0.26 -5.62
C GLY A 36 42.73 0.98 -6.23
N PHE A 37 43.22 1.45 -7.38
CA PHE A 37 42.62 2.57 -8.10
C PHE A 37 41.18 2.29 -8.52
N LEU A 38 40.89 1.12 -9.09
CA LEU A 38 39.54 0.71 -9.48
C LEU A 38 38.62 0.57 -8.27
N ALA A 39 39.12 0.03 -7.15
CA ALA A 39 38.35 -0.08 -5.91
C ALA A 39 38.00 1.31 -5.34
N VAL A 40 38.95 2.24 -5.33
CA VAL A 40 38.70 3.63 -4.90
C VAL A 40 37.72 4.31 -5.84
N LEU A 41 37.88 4.18 -7.16
CA LEU A 41 36.96 4.74 -8.15
C LEU A 41 35.54 4.20 -7.93
N GLY A 42 35.40 2.87 -7.81
CA GLY A 42 34.11 2.22 -7.54
C GLY A 42 33.50 2.67 -6.22
N PHE A 43 34.29 2.79 -5.16
CA PHE A 43 33.82 3.28 -3.85
C PHE A 43 33.33 4.73 -3.93
N LEU A 44 34.06 5.61 -4.62
CA LEU A 44 33.66 7.01 -4.79
C LEU A 44 32.39 7.13 -5.63
N THR A 45 32.29 6.38 -6.72
CA THR A 45 31.08 6.33 -7.55
C THR A 45 29.88 5.82 -6.76
N PHE A 46 30.03 4.70 -6.03
CA PHE A 46 28.98 4.17 -5.18
C PHE A 46 28.54 5.18 -4.12
N THR A 47 29.50 5.81 -3.44
CA THR A 47 29.24 6.80 -2.39
C THR A 47 28.50 8.02 -2.94
N TYR A 48 28.91 8.53 -4.11
CA TYR A 48 28.22 9.63 -4.80
C TYR A 48 26.75 9.28 -5.06
N PHE A 49 26.49 8.14 -5.69
CA PHE A 49 25.12 7.71 -5.98
C PHE A 49 24.33 7.43 -4.71
N TRP A 50 24.96 6.84 -3.68
CA TRP A 50 24.32 6.61 -2.40
C TRP A 50 23.77 7.91 -1.81
N PHE A 51 24.60 8.96 -1.73
CA PHE A 51 24.15 10.26 -1.20
C PHE A 51 23.09 10.93 -2.07
N GLU A 52 23.28 10.94 -3.39
CA GLU A 52 22.32 11.54 -4.33
C GLU A 52 20.94 10.88 -4.25
N TYR A 53 20.88 9.54 -4.25
CA TYR A 53 19.62 8.82 -4.19
C TYR A 53 19.01 8.82 -2.79
N SER A 54 19.82 8.74 -1.73
CA SER A 54 19.29 8.82 -0.35
C SER A 54 18.62 10.16 -0.11
N ASP A 55 19.25 11.28 -0.50
CA ASP A 55 18.66 12.61 -0.35
C ASP A 55 17.37 12.77 -1.17
N ARG A 56 17.34 12.26 -2.41
CA ARG A 56 16.12 12.28 -3.23
C ARG A 56 15.00 11.42 -2.65
N ILE A 57 15.32 10.24 -2.12
CA ILE A 57 14.38 9.33 -1.47
C ILE A 57 13.80 10.01 -0.24
N ASP A 58 14.66 10.53 0.64
CA ASP A 58 14.25 11.20 1.87
C ASP A 58 13.38 12.41 1.57
N ARG A 59 13.81 13.28 0.63
CA ARG A 59 13.05 14.47 0.26
C ARG A 59 11.73 14.20 -0.44
N ARG A 60 11.54 13.05 -1.10
CA ARG A 60 10.26 12.75 -1.75
C ARG A 60 9.35 11.92 -0.86
N LEU A 61 9.87 10.82 -0.31
CA LEU A 61 9.11 9.88 0.50
C LEU A 61 8.86 10.38 1.93
N LEU A 62 9.85 11.01 2.57
CA LEU A 62 9.73 11.45 3.97
C LEU A 62 9.16 12.85 4.13
N SER A 63 9.27 13.71 3.11
CA SER A 63 8.65 15.06 3.13
C SER A 63 7.12 15.04 3.02
N GLY A 64 6.55 13.88 2.67
CA GLY A 64 5.11 13.72 2.46
C GLY A 64 4.64 14.14 1.06
N GLU A 65 5.53 14.58 0.16
CA GLU A 65 5.19 14.97 -1.21
C GLU A 65 4.60 13.83 -2.06
N VAL A 66 4.75 12.57 -1.67
CA VAL A 66 4.08 11.43 -2.32
C VAL A 66 2.57 11.38 -2.01
N PHE A 67 2.15 11.99 -0.90
CA PHE A 67 0.75 12.01 -0.49
C PHE A 67 0.08 13.26 -1.05
N THR A 68 -0.58 13.13 -2.20
CA THR A 68 -1.43 14.20 -2.70
C THR A 68 -2.75 14.17 -1.93
N PRO A 69 -2.99 15.12 -0.99
CA PRO A 69 -4.23 15.13 -0.24
C PRO A 69 -5.35 15.36 -1.25
N THR A 70 -6.27 14.41 -1.26
CA THR A 70 -7.41 14.46 -2.17
C THR A 70 -8.63 14.87 -1.37
N ALA A 71 -9.26 15.98 -1.74
CA ALA A 71 -10.43 16.50 -1.05
C ALA A 71 -11.70 15.86 -1.63
N GLY A 72 -12.52 15.25 -0.78
CA GLY A 72 -13.85 14.80 -1.15
C GLY A 72 -14.83 15.98 -1.17
N ILE A 73 -15.57 16.13 -2.27
CA ILE A 73 -16.74 17.01 -2.33
C ILE A 73 -17.95 16.18 -1.94
N TYR A 74 -18.62 16.55 -0.85
CA TYR A 74 -19.81 15.89 -0.34
C TYR A 74 -21.05 16.77 -0.53
N SER A 75 -22.22 16.14 -0.57
CA SER A 75 -23.49 16.87 -0.46
C SER A 75 -23.67 17.44 0.95
N SER A 76 -24.70 18.27 1.14
CA SER A 76 -25.24 18.47 2.47
C SER A 76 -25.72 17.13 3.07
N PRO A 77 -25.67 16.94 4.39
CA PRO A 77 -26.30 15.80 5.05
C PRO A 77 -27.80 15.76 4.72
N LYS A 78 -28.34 14.57 4.42
CA LYS A 78 -29.78 14.42 4.23
C LYS A 78 -30.45 14.50 5.59
N ILE A 79 -31.46 15.36 5.68
CA ILE A 79 -32.36 15.43 6.82
C ILE A 79 -33.54 14.52 6.52
N LEU A 80 -33.76 13.52 7.37
CA LEU A 80 -34.93 12.66 7.34
C LEU A 80 -35.92 13.13 8.41
N ARG A 81 -37.20 13.31 8.07
CA ARG A 81 -38.22 13.77 9.02
C ARG A 81 -39.33 12.76 9.22
N LYS A 82 -39.90 12.73 10.42
CA LYS A 82 -41.14 12.01 10.69
C LYS A 82 -42.27 12.55 9.80
N GLY A 83 -42.97 11.66 9.12
CA GLY A 83 -44.03 11.97 8.15
C GLY A 83 -43.55 12.36 6.75
N GLU A 84 -42.24 12.37 6.48
CA GLU A 84 -41.71 12.66 5.13
C GLU A 84 -42.18 11.60 4.13
N ALA A 85 -42.60 12.05 2.95
CA ALA A 85 -42.92 11.18 1.80
C ALA A 85 -41.63 10.65 1.17
N MET A 86 -40.99 9.71 1.86
CA MET A 86 -39.74 9.06 1.51
C MET A 86 -39.98 7.56 1.54
N SER A 87 -39.89 6.89 0.39
CA SER A 87 -40.08 5.45 0.36
C SER A 87 -38.87 4.70 0.89
N SER A 88 -39.10 3.49 1.38
CA SER A 88 -38.02 2.59 1.82
C SER A 88 -36.99 2.34 0.72
N LEU A 89 -37.44 2.17 -0.53
CA LEU A 89 -36.57 1.94 -1.68
C LEU A 89 -35.67 3.15 -1.97
N GLU A 90 -36.24 4.35 -1.99
CA GLU A 90 -35.47 5.57 -2.23
C GLU A 90 -34.49 5.85 -1.06
N LEU A 91 -34.85 5.51 0.18
CA LEU A 91 -33.93 5.64 1.31
C LEU A 91 -32.76 4.66 1.18
N VAL A 92 -33.02 3.41 0.77
CA VAL A 92 -31.96 2.44 0.46
C VAL A 92 -31.05 2.98 -0.65
N GLU A 93 -31.62 3.54 -1.71
CA GLU A 93 -30.84 4.11 -2.81
C GLU A 93 -29.95 5.27 -2.33
N TYR A 94 -30.50 6.15 -1.50
CA TYR A 94 -29.72 7.22 -0.87
C TYR A 94 -28.55 6.65 -0.05
N LEU A 95 -28.81 5.70 0.85
CA LEU A 95 -27.78 5.08 1.70
C LEU A 95 -26.68 4.41 0.86
N LYS A 96 -27.05 3.72 -0.22
CA LYS A 96 -26.08 3.14 -1.18
C LYS A 96 -25.20 4.23 -1.81
N THR A 97 -25.77 5.36 -2.22
CA THR A 97 -24.97 6.49 -2.75
C THR A 97 -24.10 7.15 -1.70
N ALA A 98 -24.50 7.08 -0.42
CA ALA A 98 -23.68 7.52 0.72
C ALA A 98 -22.60 6.51 1.13
N GLY A 99 -22.51 5.36 0.44
CA GLY A 99 -21.47 4.35 0.67
C GLY A 99 -21.84 3.28 1.70
N TYR A 100 -23.12 3.19 2.09
CA TYR A 100 -23.59 2.12 2.95
C TYR A 100 -23.66 0.79 2.21
N ILE A 101 -23.42 -0.29 2.94
CA ILE A 101 -23.61 -1.66 2.46
C ILE A 101 -24.74 -2.34 3.22
N GLU A 102 -25.40 -3.31 2.59
CA GLU A 102 -26.41 -4.13 3.27
C GLU A 102 -25.74 -5.04 4.30
N LYS A 103 -26.28 -5.07 5.52
CA LYS A 103 -25.79 -5.90 6.61
C LYS A 103 -26.04 -7.37 6.29
N ASN A 104 -24.97 -8.13 6.17
CA ASN A 104 -25.00 -9.59 6.02
C ASN A 104 -23.81 -10.21 6.76
N ASN A 105 -23.74 -11.55 6.82
CA ASN A 105 -22.68 -12.27 7.54
C ASN A 105 -21.26 -12.03 7.02
N LYS A 106 -21.09 -11.40 5.86
CA LYS A 106 -19.80 -11.10 5.23
C LYS A 106 -19.49 -9.59 5.21
N ALA A 107 -20.40 -8.75 5.67
CA ALA A 107 -20.27 -7.31 5.61
C ALA A 107 -19.20 -6.84 6.61
N ASP A 108 -18.27 -6.01 6.13
CA ASP A 108 -17.24 -5.40 6.96
C ASP A 108 -17.88 -4.55 8.07
N ALA A 109 -17.45 -4.76 9.31
CA ALA A 109 -17.96 -4.04 10.47
C ALA A 109 -17.48 -2.59 10.54
N ALA A 110 -16.38 -2.24 9.86
CA ALA A 110 -15.88 -0.88 9.82
C ALA A 110 -16.68 0.04 8.87
N ARG A 111 -17.46 -0.55 7.95
CA ARG A 111 -18.29 0.19 6.98
C ARG A 111 -19.63 0.61 7.58
N SER A 112 -20.20 1.71 7.08
CA SER A 112 -21.59 2.04 7.34
C SER A 112 -22.53 0.98 6.74
N ARG A 113 -23.52 0.52 7.51
CA ARG A 113 -24.40 -0.57 7.13
C ARG A 113 -25.87 -0.22 7.31
N TYR A 114 -26.72 -0.87 6.52
CA TYR A 114 -28.16 -0.84 6.74
C TYR A 114 -28.74 -2.25 6.66
N SER A 115 -29.87 -2.48 7.33
CA SER A 115 -30.71 -3.66 7.11
C SER A 115 -32.16 -3.23 7.00
N PHE A 116 -32.93 -3.93 6.18
CA PHE A 116 -34.35 -3.67 6.02
C PHE A 116 -35.14 -4.97 6.25
N ASP A 117 -36.11 -4.93 7.15
CA ASP A 117 -37.00 -6.04 7.45
C ASP A 117 -38.46 -5.55 7.47
N ALA A 118 -39.26 -6.06 6.53
CA ALA A 118 -40.67 -5.72 6.28
C ALA A 118 -40.99 -4.21 6.10
N ASN A 119 -40.96 -3.45 7.20
CA ASN A 119 -41.23 -2.00 7.27
C ASN A 119 -40.27 -1.27 8.22
N GLU A 120 -39.23 -1.93 8.73
CA GLU A 120 -38.24 -1.37 9.62
C GLU A 120 -36.87 -1.38 8.94
N MET A 121 -36.21 -0.23 8.95
CA MET A 121 -34.83 -0.08 8.50
C MET A 121 -33.93 0.28 9.68
N LEU A 122 -32.88 -0.51 9.86
CA LEU A 122 -31.79 -0.20 10.77
C LEU A 122 -30.66 0.45 9.98
N ILE A 123 -30.15 1.57 10.47
CA ILE A 123 -29.04 2.32 9.89
C ILE A 123 -27.94 2.39 10.95
N GLU A 124 -26.78 1.83 10.62
CA GLU A 124 -25.61 1.74 11.49
C GLU A 124 -24.43 2.48 10.83
N PRO A 125 -24.19 3.76 11.15
CA PRO A 125 -23.03 4.49 10.65
C PRO A 125 -21.74 3.85 11.14
N GLY A 126 -20.80 3.60 10.21
CA GLY A 126 -19.52 2.95 10.47
C GLY A 126 -18.43 3.92 10.91
N GLU A 127 -17.17 3.50 10.85
CA GLU A 127 -16.03 4.35 11.26
C GLU A 127 -15.85 5.57 10.37
N THR A 128 -16.28 5.48 9.11
CA THR A 128 -16.25 6.60 8.15
C THR A 128 -17.18 7.76 8.53
N ALA A 129 -18.15 7.52 9.41
CA ALA A 129 -19.10 8.52 9.89
C ALA A 129 -18.52 9.38 11.05
N VAL A 130 -17.36 9.02 11.58
CA VAL A 130 -16.68 9.74 12.65
C VAL A 130 -15.85 10.88 12.03
N ILE A 131 -16.22 12.12 12.34
CA ILE A 131 -15.56 13.33 11.85
C ILE A 131 -14.89 13.99 13.05
N ASP A 132 -13.58 14.21 12.97
CA ASP A 132 -12.77 14.80 14.03
C ASP A 132 -12.96 14.11 15.41
N GLY A 133 -13.06 12.77 15.38
CA GLY A 133 -13.24 11.95 16.59
C GLY A 133 -14.66 11.99 17.17
N THR A 134 -15.60 12.70 16.53
CA THR A 134 -16.98 12.82 16.98
C THR A 134 -17.91 12.03 16.08
N ARG A 135 -18.79 11.22 16.68
CA ARG A 135 -19.84 10.49 15.97
C ARG A 135 -21.03 11.42 15.74
N ASN A 136 -21.09 12.02 14.57
CA ASN A 136 -22.13 13.00 14.23
C ASN A 136 -23.44 12.37 13.74
N PHE A 137 -23.43 11.07 13.43
CA PHE A 137 -24.55 10.32 12.90
C PHE A 137 -24.87 9.15 13.85
N PRO A 138 -26.03 9.15 14.51
CA PRO A 138 -26.39 8.10 15.45
C PRO A 138 -26.82 6.81 14.74
N ASN A 139 -26.86 5.71 15.48
CA ASN A 139 -27.57 4.52 15.03
C ASN A 139 -29.08 4.82 14.99
N LEU A 140 -29.74 4.54 13.87
CA LEU A 140 -31.16 4.86 13.70
C LEU A 140 -31.98 3.60 13.40
N ARG A 141 -33.17 3.55 13.97
CA ARG A 141 -34.25 2.64 13.55
C ARG A 141 -35.37 3.48 12.93
N ILE A 142 -35.59 3.28 11.64
CA ILE A 142 -36.63 3.96 10.86
C ILE A 142 -37.78 2.98 10.65
N ARG A 143 -38.99 3.37 11.03
CA ARG A 143 -40.19 2.61 10.69
C ARG A 143 -40.93 3.34 9.58
N PHE A 144 -41.36 2.59 8.59
CA PHE A 144 -42.17 3.11 7.50
C PHE A 144 -43.65 2.84 7.74
N GLY A 145 -44.50 3.67 7.12
CA GLY A 145 -45.93 3.44 7.04
C GLY A 145 -46.26 2.12 6.34
N LYS A 146 -47.53 1.67 6.45
CA LYS A 146 -47.97 0.37 5.90
C LYS A 146 -47.69 0.17 4.41
N ASP A 147 -47.61 1.25 3.65
CA ASP A 147 -47.33 1.26 2.22
C ASP A 147 -45.84 1.43 1.87
N ASN A 148 -44.97 1.54 2.88
CA ASN A 148 -43.54 1.78 2.75
C ASN A 148 -43.15 3.04 1.95
N LYS A 149 -44.06 4.03 1.87
CA LYS A 149 -43.87 5.29 1.11
C LYS A 149 -43.63 6.52 1.98
N SER A 150 -43.78 6.39 3.30
CA SER A 150 -43.56 7.48 4.24
C SER A 150 -42.87 6.99 5.51
N VAL A 151 -42.17 7.91 6.16
CA VAL A 151 -41.50 7.65 7.45
C VAL A 151 -42.51 7.81 8.58
N ASP A 152 -42.82 6.73 9.29
CA ASP A 152 -43.77 6.73 10.41
C ASP A 152 -43.08 7.16 11.72
N SER A 153 -41.89 6.62 12.00
CA SER A 153 -41.11 6.97 13.20
C SER A 153 -39.62 6.87 12.96
N ILE A 154 -38.86 7.71 13.66
CA ILE A 154 -37.40 7.70 13.71
C ILE A 154 -37.01 7.50 15.17
N LEU A 155 -36.34 6.41 15.49
CA LEU A 155 -35.79 6.13 16.82
C LEU A 155 -34.28 6.24 16.76
N ASP A 156 -33.73 7.14 17.57
CA ASP A 156 -32.30 7.19 17.84
C ASP A 156 -31.95 6.08 18.85
N LEU A 157 -31.15 5.13 18.41
CA LEU A 157 -30.75 3.97 19.21
C LEU A 157 -29.61 4.28 20.18
N ASP A 158 -28.88 5.37 19.97
CA ASP A 158 -27.80 5.80 20.87
C ASP A 158 -28.39 6.52 22.08
N SER A 159 -29.42 7.37 21.89
CA SER A 159 -30.16 8.02 22.99
C SER A 159 -31.37 7.22 23.51
N GLY A 160 -31.87 6.26 22.73
CA GLY A 160 -33.08 5.50 23.04
C GLY A 160 -34.39 6.30 22.89
N SER A 161 -34.36 7.45 22.21
CA SER A 161 -35.49 8.39 22.12
C SER A 161 -36.02 8.54 20.70
N GLU A 162 -37.34 8.73 20.56
CA GLU A 162 -37.93 9.07 19.26
C GLU A 162 -37.52 10.49 18.86
N ALA A 163 -37.07 10.64 17.62
CA ALA A 163 -36.67 11.90 17.03
C ALA A 163 -37.68 12.36 15.97
N ASN A 164 -37.99 13.65 15.94
CA ASN A 164 -38.80 14.24 14.87
C ASN A 164 -38.01 14.36 13.55
N GLN A 165 -36.68 14.40 13.64
CA GLN A 165 -35.77 14.47 12.51
C GLN A 165 -34.43 13.84 12.87
N ALA A 166 -33.73 13.30 11.86
CA ALA A 166 -32.36 12.81 11.99
C ALA A 166 -31.53 13.18 10.77
N PHE A 167 -30.21 13.28 10.97
CA PHE A 167 -29.24 13.50 9.90
C PHE A 167 -28.67 12.16 9.43
N LEU A 168 -28.56 12.00 8.12
CA LEU A 168 -27.88 10.88 7.48
C LEU A 168 -26.57 11.34 6.86
N GLU A 169 -25.59 10.43 6.76
CA GLU A 169 -24.29 10.72 6.17
C GLU A 169 -24.44 11.28 4.75
N PRO A 170 -23.67 12.33 4.40
CA PRO A 170 -23.74 12.92 3.07
C PRO A 170 -23.16 11.98 2.01
N LYS A 171 -23.69 12.05 0.78
CA LYS A 171 -23.12 11.31 -0.34
C LYS A 171 -21.90 12.03 -0.91
N MET A 172 -20.90 11.25 -1.30
CA MET A 172 -19.74 11.77 -2.03
C MET A 172 -20.17 12.10 -3.46
N LEU A 173 -20.00 13.35 -3.86
CA LEU A 173 -20.34 13.81 -5.21
C LEU A 173 -19.15 13.68 -6.15
N SER A 174 -17.98 14.10 -5.68
CA SER A 174 -16.76 14.09 -6.48
C SER A 174 -15.54 14.18 -5.58
N THR A 175 -14.38 14.17 -6.21
CA THR A 175 -13.09 14.14 -5.57
C THR A 175 -12.18 15.06 -6.37
N ILE A 176 -11.60 16.07 -5.71
CA ILE A 176 -10.64 16.98 -6.34
C ILE A 176 -9.25 16.38 -6.12
N ALA A 177 -8.59 15.98 -7.21
CA ALA A 177 -7.19 15.58 -7.25
C ALA A 177 -6.37 16.64 -8.00
N GLY A 178 -5.10 16.82 -7.62
CA GLY A 178 -4.18 17.70 -8.33
C GLY A 178 -3.90 17.24 -9.77
N GLU A 179 -3.59 18.19 -10.65
CA GLU A 179 -3.30 17.91 -12.06
C GLU A 179 -2.10 16.96 -12.21
N GLY A 180 -2.26 15.90 -13.00
CA GLY A 180 -1.22 14.88 -13.24
C GLY A 180 -1.17 13.75 -12.22
N ASP A 181 -1.90 13.83 -11.11
CA ASP A 181 -1.97 12.73 -10.14
C ASP A 181 -3.29 11.95 -10.27
N GLY A 182 -3.20 10.63 -10.22
CA GLY A 182 -4.40 9.79 -10.17
C GLY A 182 -5.22 10.07 -8.91
N ARG A 183 -6.51 9.73 -8.91
CA ARG A 183 -7.33 9.80 -7.69
C ARG A 183 -6.77 8.80 -6.66
N ARG A 184 -6.02 9.29 -5.66
CA ARG A 184 -5.40 8.48 -4.62
C ARG A 184 -5.96 8.83 -3.25
N ARG A 185 -6.15 7.83 -2.40
CA ARG A 185 -6.50 8.01 -0.99
C ARG A 185 -5.34 7.53 -0.14
N THR A 186 -4.80 8.41 0.69
CA THR A 186 -3.79 8.02 1.69
C THR A 186 -4.45 7.12 2.73
N VAL A 187 -3.85 5.95 2.94
CA VAL A 187 -4.23 4.98 3.96
C VAL A 187 -2.97 4.55 4.71
N LYS A 188 -3.06 4.31 6.02
CA LYS A 188 -1.91 3.80 6.76
C LYS A 188 -1.79 2.31 6.51
N PHE A 189 -0.58 1.78 6.59
CA PHE A 189 -0.35 0.34 6.44
C PHE A 189 -1.14 -0.49 7.46
N ALA A 190 -1.30 0.02 8.69
CA ALA A 190 -2.08 -0.62 9.75
C ALA A 190 -3.59 -0.69 9.45
N ASP A 191 -4.10 0.19 8.58
CA ASP A 191 -5.51 0.22 8.19
C ASP A 191 -5.80 -0.80 7.07
N LEU A 192 -4.77 -1.43 6.50
CA LEU A 192 -4.93 -2.40 5.42
C LEU A 192 -5.39 -3.75 5.95
N PRO A 193 -6.43 -4.36 5.35
CA PRO A 193 -6.86 -5.69 5.75
C PRO A 193 -5.73 -6.72 5.59
N PRO A 194 -5.46 -7.58 6.59
CA PRO A 194 -4.33 -8.52 6.52
C PRO A 194 -4.39 -9.47 5.32
N HIS A 195 -5.60 -9.82 4.86
CA HIS A 195 -5.80 -10.66 3.69
C HIS A 195 -5.43 -9.94 2.39
N LEU A 196 -5.64 -8.62 2.30
CA LEU A 196 -5.25 -7.82 1.14
C LEU A 196 -3.72 -7.76 1.02
N VAL A 197 -3.03 -7.49 2.13
CA VAL A 197 -1.56 -7.48 2.17
C VAL A 197 -1.02 -8.83 1.69
N LYS A 198 -1.53 -9.94 2.25
CA LYS A 198 -1.13 -11.30 1.85
C LYS A 198 -1.37 -11.57 0.36
N ALA A 199 -2.55 -11.23 -0.16
CA ALA A 199 -2.92 -11.46 -1.55
C ALA A 199 -1.96 -10.74 -2.52
N ILE A 200 -1.64 -9.47 -2.23
CA ILE A 200 -0.69 -8.70 -3.03
C ILE A 200 0.71 -9.31 -2.94
N THR A 201 1.21 -9.58 -1.74
CA THR A 201 2.56 -10.17 -1.58
C THR A 201 2.69 -11.52 -2.27
N VAL A 202 1.68 -12.39 -2.24
CA VAL A 202 1.77 -13.70 -2.89
C VAL A 202 1.79 -13.58 -4.42
N THR A 203 1.13 -12.55 -4.96
CA THR A 203 1.01 -12.31 -6.41
C THR A 203 2.26 -11.60 -6.96
N GLU A 204 2.75 -10.58 -6.26
CA GLU A 204 3.86 -9.74 -6.71
C GLU A 204 5.22 -10.28 -6.27
N ASP A 205 5.43 -10.44 -4.95
CA ASP A 205 6.69 -10.95 -4.39
C ASP A 205 6.47 -11.64 -3.03
N ARG A 206 6.53 -12.97 -3.03
CA ARG A 206 6.28 -13.79 -1.84
C ARG A 206 7.28 -13.53 -0.71
N ALA A 207 8.48 -13.05 -1.04
CA ALA A 207 9.56 -12.77 -0.08
C ALA A 207 9.74 -11.27 0.17
N PHE A 208 8.76 -10.43 -0.20
CA PHE A 208 8.85 -8.97 -0.14
C PHE A 208 9.35 -8.43 1.22
N PHE A 209 8.90 -9.04 2.33
CA PHE A 209 9.28 -8.63 3.68
C PHE A 209 10.56 -9.30 4.20
N ASP A 210 11.15 -10.23 3.46
CA ASP A 210 12.36 -10.97 3.86
C ASP A 210 13.65 -10.32 3.32
N HIS A 211 13.54 -9.26 2.51
CA HIS A 211 14.70 -8.57 1.94
C HIS A 211 14.52 -7.04 1.85
N TYR A 212 15.62 -6.31 1.91
CA TYR A 212 15.66 -4.84 1.85
C TYR A 212 15.64 -4.29 0.41
N GLY A 213 14.72 -4.81 -0.41
CA GLY A 213 14.47 -4.35 -1.78
C GLY A 213 15.09 -5.20 -2.92
N VAL A 214 16.15 -5.97 -2.68
CA VAL A 214 16.73 -6.86 -3.71
C VAL A 214 16.64 -8.32 -3.30
N ASN A 215 15.85 -9.10 -4.04
CA ASN A 215 15.71 -10.54 -3.85
C ASN A 215 16.79 -11.33 -4.59
N ILE A 216 17.99 -11.45 -4.01
CA ILE A 216 19.11 -12.17 -4.62
C ILE A 216 18.75 -13.64 -4.92
N ARG A 217 18.03 -14.29 -3.99
CA ARG A 217 17.58 -15.68 -4.18
C ARG A 217 16.61 -15.81 -5.35
N GLY A 218 15.70 -14.85 -5.50
CA GLY A 218 14.77 -14.77 -6.62
C GLY A 218 15.47 -14.60 -7.97
N ILE A 219 16.47 -13.72 -8.03
CA ILE A 219 17.30 -13.50 -9.23
C ILE A 219 18.05 -14.78 -9.61
N LEU A 220 18.71 -15.43 -8.65
CA LEU A 220 19.47 -16.66 -8.89
C LEU A 220 18.56 -17.83 -9.34
N ARG A 221 17.30 -17.88 -8.89
CA ARG A 221 16.32 -18.90 -9.32
C ARG A 221 15.84 -18.69 -10.75
N ALA A 222 15.88 -17.46 -11.25
CA ALA A 222 15.38 -17.09 -12.57
C ALA A 222 16.43 -17.21 -13.69
N LEU A 223 17.71 -17.36 -13.33
CA LEU A 223 18.84 -17.65 -14.22
C LEU A 223 18.96 -19.15 -14.50
#